data_AF-A0A517Y038-F1
#
_entry.id   AF-A0A517Y038-F1
#
_cell.length_a   1.000
_cell.length_b   1.000
_cell.length_c   1.000
_cell.angle_alpha   90.00
_cell.angle_beta   90.00
_cell.angle_gamma   90.00
#
_symmetry.space_group_name_H-M   'P 1'
#
loop_
_entity.id
_entity.type
_entity.pdbx_description
1 polymer ?
#
loop_
_entity_poly.entity_id
_entity_poly.type
_entity_poly.pdbx_seq_one_letter_code
_entity_poly.pdbx_strand_id
1 'polypeptide(L)'
;MSRFLYAALALALAAGPAAAQDPPGTRYYFLLFGGQSVPFKPRTGHTWATWVKATPTGAGPVMVDSFTISWLPPDGRVHPWRLRCGPGHNFTLDETLAIMAREHSQVSVWGPFEVDASRYALACQQVATLEAGGVRFRTLDSLGRNREVMHCVHAVTYADPAVSRYRQPVLRVGEPGTSNLAEKYLRNGAFVGGAQTHDWLIPALGLDRAGVIRRAPGEHIPREWR
;
A
#
# COMPACT_ATOMS: atom_id res chain seq x y z
N MET A 1 49.66 -29.51 40.03
CA MET A 1 49.75 -28.62 38.84
C MET A 1 48.37 -28.60 38.18
N SER A 2 47.91 -27.37 37.89
CA SER A 2 46.77 -26.87 37.11
C SER A 2 45.53 -27.73 36.76
N ARG A 3 44.42 -27.18 37.24
CA ARG A 3 42.99 -27.36 36.96
C ARG A 3 42.62 -27.48 35.47
N PHE A 4 41.82 -28.48 35.12
CA PHE A 4 41.00 -28.51 33.90
C PHE A 4 39.55 -28.10 34.26
N LEU A 5 39.09 -26.97 33.74
CA LEU A 5 37.70 -26.52 33.80
C LEU A 5 37.23 -26.34 32.35
N TYR A 6 36.44 -27.29 31.86
CA TYR A 6 35.78 -27.18 30.56
C TYR A 6 34.56 -26.28 30.72
N ALA A 7 34.58 -25.12 30.04
CA ALA A 7 33.44 -24.23 29.93
C ALA A 7 32.42 -24.83 28.94
N ALA A 8 31.26 -25.22 29.45
CA ALA A 8 30.11 -25.56 28.63
C ALA A 8 29.45 -24.27 28.12
N LEU A 9 29.64 -23.96 26.84
CA LEU A 9 28.97 -22.85 26.17
C LEU A 9 27.54 -23.30 25.82
N ALA A 10 26.56 -22.85 26.61
CA ALA A 10 25.14 -23.09 26.34
C ALA A 10 24.70 -22.26 25.12
N LEU A 11 24.46 -22.95 24.01
CA LEU A 11 23.89 -22.37 22.79
C LEU A 11 22.39 -22.12 23.04
N ALA A 12 22.05 -20.96 23.62
CA ALA A 12 20.67 -20.51 23.70
C ALA A 12 20.20 -20.09 22.30
N LEU A 13 19.66 -21.04 21.53
CA LEU A 13 18.87 -20.77 20.34
C LEU A 13 17.68 -19.90 20.77
N ALA A 14 17.75 -18.61 20.46
CA ALA A 14 16.62 -17.71 20.55
C ALA A 14 15.55 -18.16 19.55
N ALA A 15 14.68 -19.07 19.98
CA ALA A 15 13.43 -19.32 19.31
C ALA A 15 12.65 -18.00 19.35
N GLY A 16 12.65 -17.27 18.23
CA GLY A 16 11.80 -16.09 18.07
C GLY A 16 10.35 -16.49 18.38
N PRO A 17 9.52 -15.56 18.90
CA PRO A 17 8.14 -15.86 19.21
C PRO A 17 7.48 -16.45 17.96
N ALA A 18 6.94 -17.66 18.07
CA ALA A 18 6.13 -18.25 17.02
C ALA A 18 5.01 -17.26 16.70
N ALA A 19 4.93 -16.81 15.44
CA ALA A 19 3.86 -15.93 15.02
C ALA A 19 2.53 -16.59 15.39
N ALA A 20 1.72 -15.93 16.22
CA ALA A 20 0.42 -16.45 16.60
C ALA A 20 -0.38 -16.73 15.33
N GLN A 21 -0.94 -17.94 15.23
CA GLN A 21 -1.80 -18.28 14.11
C GLN A 21 -3.07 -17.45 14.19
N ASP A 22 -3.48 -16.88 13.06
CA ASP A 22 -4.71 -16.10 12.99
C ASP A 22 -5.93 -16.98 13.23
N PRO A 23 -7.01 -16.45 13.84
CA PRO A 23 -8.23 -17.21 14.08
C PRO A 23 -8.78 -17.85 12.80
N PRO A 24 -9.37 -19.06 12.87
CA PRO A 24 -10.01 -19.69 11.73
C PRO A 24 -11.03 -18.76 11.05
N GLY A 25 -10.99 -18.71 9.72
CA GLY A 25 -11.88 -17.85 8.93
C GLY A 25 -11.43 -16.39 8.81
N THR A 26 -10.25 -16.03 9.33
CA THR A 26 -9.63 -14.73 9.04
C THR A 26 -9.41 -14.57 7.53
N ARG A 27 -9.79 -13.43 6.98
CA ARG A 27 -9.63 -13.08 5.55
C ARG A 27 -8.89 -11.76 5.42
N TYR A 28 -8.13 -11.61 4.35
CA TYR A 28 -7.33 -10.42 4.11
C TYR A 28 -7.76 -9.77 2.81
N TYR A 29 -7.79 -8.45 2.80
CA TYR A 29 -8.23 -7.69 1.65
C TYR A 29 -7.26 -6.58 1.31
N PHE A 30 -7.33 -6.16 0.05
CA PHE A 30 -6.52 -5.13 -0.55
C PHE A 30 -7.44 -4.18 -1.32
N LEU A 31 -7.30 -2.88 -1.03
CA LEU A 31 -7.91 -1.80 -1.76
C LEU A 31 -6.79 -0.96 -2.35
N LEU A 32 -6.80 -0.73 -3.65
CA LEU A 32 -5.88 0.19 -4.32
C LEU A 32 -6.63 1.48 -4.63
N PHE A 33 -5.96 2.61 -4.46
CA PHE A 33 -6.55 3.92 -4.67
C PHE A 33 -5.69 4.78 -5.57
N GLY A 34 -6.36 5.64 -6.31
CA GLY A 34 -5.75 6.61 -7.22
C GLY A 34 -6.47 7.94 -7.05
N GLY A 35 -5.72 8.98 -6.78
CA GLY A 35 -6.23 10.35 -6.63
C GLY A 35 -5.62 11.28 -7.67
N GLN A 36 -6.41 12.22 -8.17
CA GLN A 36 -5.95 13.31 -9.03
C GLN A 36 -6.97 14.44 -9.13
N SER A 37 -6.53 15.66 -9.43
CA SER A 37 -7.44 16.77 -9.76
C SER A 37 -8.03 16.63 -11.17
N VAL A 38 -9.18 17.27 -11.41
CA VAL A 38 -9.76 17.49 -12.75
C VAL A 38 -9.95 19.01 -12.94
N PRO A 39 -9.24 19.65 -13.89
CA PRO A 39 -8.26 19.08 -14.82
C PRO A 39 -7.00 18.54 -14.11
N PHE A 40 -6.33 17.62 -14.79
CA PHE A 40 -5.18 16.90 -14.26
C PHE A 40 -3.98 17.81 -14.00
N LYS A 41 -3.43 17.73 -12.78
CA LYS A 41 -2.18 18.39 -12.39
C LYS A 41 -1.22 17.31 -11.87
N PRO A 42 -0.01 17.15 -12.42
CA PRO A 42 0.90 16.09 -11.97
C PRO A 42 1.19 16.07 -10.45
N ARG A 43 1.16 17.24 -9.79
CA ARG A 43 1.38 17.38 -8.34
C ARG A 43 0.24 16.87 -7.45
N THR A 44 -0.94 16.62 -8.02
CA THR A 44 -2.11 16.08 -7.28
C THR A 44 -2.29 14.59 -7.50
N GLY A 45 -1.52 13.99 -8.42
CA GLY A 45 -1.54 12.56 -8.68
C GLY A 45 -0.97 11.77 -7.51
N HIS A 46 -1.73 10.81 -6.98
CA HIS A 46 -1.29 9.93 -5.91
C HIS A 46 -1.83 8.51 -6.10
N THR A 47 -1.05 7.53 -5.65
CA THR A 47 -1.44 6.11 -5.62
C THR A 47 -1.10 5.58 -4.24
N TRP A 48 -2.07 4.96 -3.57
CA TRP A 48 -1.88 4.36 -2.26
C TRP A 48 -2.72 3.09 -2.15
N ALA A 49 -2.51 2.31 -1.08
CA ALA A 49 -3.31 1.11 -0.85
C ALA A 49 -3.60 0.90 0.63
N THR A 50 -4.74 0.26 0.91
CA THR A 50 -5.16 -0.16 2.24
C THR A 50 -5.27 -1.66 2.28
N TRP A 51 -4.64 -2.27 3.29
CA TRP A 51 -4.80 -3.68 3.61
C TRP A 51 -5.72 -3.83 4.80
N VAL A 52 -6.58 -4.83 4.74
CA VAL A 52 -7.57 -5.13 5.77
C VAL A 52 -7.41 -6.56 6.21
N LYS A 53 -7.45 -6.79 7.52
CA LYS A 53 -7.63 -8.11 8.14
C LYS A 53 -9.02 -8.14 8.74
N ALA A 54 -9.83 -9.06 8.25
CA ALA A 54 -11.19 -9.29 8.73
C ALA A 54 -11.21 -10.58 9.55
N THR A 55 -11.48 -10.45 10.85
CA THR A 55 -11.47 -11.56 11.80
C THR A 55 -12.91 -11.85 12.24
N PRO A 56 -13.44 -13.06 12.01
CA PRO A 56 -14.75 -13.44 12.53
C PRO A 56 -14.79 -13.39 14.06
N THR A 57 -15.88 -12.90 14.64
CA THR A 57 -16.07 -12.83 16.11
C THR A 57 -17.06 -13.87 16.63
N GLY A 58 -17.10 -15.05 16.01
CA GLY A 58 -18.14 -16.05 16.26
C GLY A 58 -19.46 -15.61 15.62
N ALA A 59 -20.52 -15.43 16.43
CA ALA A 59 -21.83 -14.98 15.95
C ALA A 59 -21.96 -13.45 15.80
N GLY A 60 -20.91 -12.69 16.13
CA GLY A 60 -20.90 -11.23 16.14
C GLY A 60 -20.45 -10.58 14.83
N PRO A 61 -20.36 -9.23 14.81
CA PRO A 61 -19.85 -8.49 13.66
C PRO A 61 -18.37 -8.80 13.41
N VAL A 62 -17.97 -8.84 12.14
CA VAL A 62 -16.57 -9.06 11.75
C VAL A 62 -15.70 -7.92 12.25
N MET A 63 -14.63 -8.25 12.98
CA MET A 63 -13.63 -7.27 13.41
C MET A 63 -12.74 -6.91 12.23
N VAL A 64 -12.57 -5.61 11.97
CA VAL A 64 -11.84 -5.08 10.81
C VAL A 64 -10.64 -4.28 11.32
N ASP A 65 -9.45 -4.82 11.13
CA ASP A 65 -8.19 -4.11 11.32
C ASP A 65 -7.66 -3.68 9.97
N SER A 66 -7.14 -2.46 9.85
CA SER A 66 -6.58 -1.98 8.59
C SER A 66 -5.37 -1.08 8.78
N PHE A 67 -4.52 -1.04 7.76
CA PHE A 67 -3.45 -0.07 7.64
C PHE A 67 -3.29 0.36 6.19
N THR A 68 -2.66 1.51 6.00
CA THR A 68 -2.50 2.14 4.69
C THR A 68 -1.02 2.37 4.40
N ILE A 69 -0.63 2.11 3.14
CA ILE A 69 0.64 2.60 2.60
C ILE A 69 0.31 3.78 1.69
N SER A 70 0.53 4.99 2.19
CA SER A 70 0.35 6.26 1.50
C SER A 70 1.59 7.11 1.69
N TRP A 71 2.56 6.90 0.80
CA TRP A 71 3.88 7.51 0.92
C TRP A 71 3.99 8.83 0.16
N LEU A 72 4.13 9.94 0.90
CA LEU A 72 4.21 11.30 0.38
C LEU A 72 5.27 12.11 1.14
N PRO A 73 5.65 13.32 0.69
CA PRO A 73 6.36 14.28 1.53
C PRO A 73 5.55 14.63 2.79
N PRO A 74 6.19 15.03 3.91
CA PRO A 74 5.48 15.34 5.15
C PRO A 74 4.43 16.45 5.06
N ASP A 75 4.52 17.35 4.08
CA ASP A 75 3.51 18.39 3.83
C ASP A 75 2.36 17.92 2.93
N GLY A 76 2.39 16.66 2.49
CA GLY A 76 1.43 16.05 1.57
C GLY A 76 1.51 16.58 0.14
N ARG A 77 2.48 17.42 -0.20
CA ARG A 77 2.57 18.07 -1.53
C ARG A 77 3.64 17.41 -2.39
N VAL A 78 3.22 16.79 -3.49
CA VAL A 78 4.16 16.22 -4.47
C VAL A 78 4.88 17.34 -5.22
N HIS A 79 6.20 17.19 -5.37
CA HIS A 79 7.04 18.09 -6.15
C HIS A 79 7.62 17.34 -7.35
N PRO A 80 6.94 17.31 -8.52
CA PRO A 80 7.39 16.51 -9.67
C PRO A 80 8.79 16.83 -10.17
N TRP A 81 9.19 18.11 -10.06
CA TRP A 81 10.46 18.62 -10.57
C TRP A 81 11.59 18.64 -9.53
N ARG A 82 11.35 18.15 -8.30
CA ARG A 82 12.39 18.11 -7.26
C ARG A 82 13.33 16.93 -7.51
N LEU A 83 14.56 17.24 -7.94
CA LEU A 83 15.59 16.23 -8.23
C LEU A 83 16.18 15.56 -6.97
N ARG A 84 16.26 16.30 -5.86
CA ARG A 84 16.77 15.79 -4.57
C ARG A 84 15.65 15.08 -3.81
N CYS A 85 15.97 13.93 -3.21
CA CYS A 85 15.04 13.27 -2.30
C CYS A 85 14.87 14.08 -1.00
N GLY A 86 13.72 13.91 -0.37
CA GLY A 86 13.35 14.51 0.92
C GLY A 86 12.94 13.44 1.94
N PRO A 87 12.59 13.82 3.17
CA PRO A 87 11.87 12.91 4.06
C PRO A 87 10.56 12.46 3.37
N GLY A 88 10.13 11.24 3.66
CA GLY A 88 8.79 10.79 3.34
C GLY A 88 8.00 10.49 4.62
N HIS A 89 6.70 10.37 4.47
CA HIS A 89 5.76 10.11 5.54
C HIS A 89 4.68 9.14 5.04
N ASN A 90 4.34 8.17 5.87
CA ASN A 90 3.27 7.21 5.59
C ASN A 90 1.98 7.71 6.23
N PHE A 91 1.06 8.22 5.41
CA PHE A 91 -0.22 8.74 5.89
C PHE A 91 -1.25 7.61 6.08
N THR A 92 -2.12 7.76 7.07
CA THR A 92 -3.30 6.91 7.24
C THR A 92 -4.29 7.10 6.08
N LEU A 93 -5.31 6.23 5.99
CA LEU A 93 -6.39 6.37 5.01
C LEU A 93 -7.08 7.73 5.14
N ASP A 94 -7.50 8.10 6.35
CA ASP A 94 -8.24 9.33 6.62
C ASP A 94 -7.42 10.58 6.29
N GLU A 95 -6.15 10.61 6.69
CA GLU A 95 -5.25 11.70 6.35
C GLU A 95 -5.06 11.81 4.83
N THR A 96 -4.92 10.68 4.14
CA THR A 96 -4.77 10.67 2.68
C THR A 96 -6.02 11.20 1.99
N LEU A 97 -7.21 10.78 2.42
CA LEU A 97 -8.49 11.29 1.90
C LEU A 97 -8.62 12.80 2.17
N ALA A 98 -8.22 13.28 3.34
CA ALA A 98 -8.20 14.70 3.66
C ALA A 98 -7.23 15.51 2.77
N ILE A 99 -6.05 14.95 2.44
CA ILE A 99 -5.11 15.54 1.48
C ILE A 99 -5.78 15.64 0.10
N MET A 100 -6.41 14.56 -0.38
CA MET A 100 -7.09 14.55 -1.69
C MET A 100 -8.22 15.58 -1.75
N ALA A 101 -9.04 15.68 -0.70
CA ALA A 101 -10.13 16.66 -0.61
C ALA A 101 -9.59 18.10 -0.64
N ARG A 102 -8.52 18.39 0.12
CA ARG A 102 -7.88 19.73 0.15
C ARG A 102 -7.31 20.13 -1.22
N GLU A 103 -6.81 19.18 -1.99
CA GLU A 103 -6.29 19.43 -3.34
C GLU A 103 -7.37 19.37 -4.43
N HIS A 104 -8.66 19.33 -4.05
CA HIS A 104 -9.81 19.16 -4.95
C HIS A 104 -9.62 18.01 -5.94
N SER A 105 -9.09 16.89 -5.43
CA SER A 105 -8.83 15.69 -6.19
C SER A 105 -10.00 14.72 -6.08
N GLN A 106 -10.38 14.12 -7.20
CA GLN A 106 -11.24 12.96 -7.19
C GLN A 106 -10.43 11.74 -6.77
N VAL A 107 -11.11 10.77 -6.15
CA VAL A 107 -10.51 9.53 -5.66
C VAL A 107 -11.24 8.35 -6.28
N SER A 108 -10.49 7.51 -6.99
CA SER A 108 -10.95 6.20 -7.45
C SER A 108 -10.42 5.09 -6.55
N VAL A 109 -11.20 4.02 -6.44
CA VAL A 109 -10.85 2.80 -5.71
C VAL A 109 -11.04 1.56 -6.59
N TRP A 110 -10.05 0.66 -6.53
CA TRP A 110 -10.09 -0.68 -7.07
C TRP A 110 -10.09 -1.69 -5.91
N GLY A 111 -10.94 -2.70 -5.98
CA GLY A 111 -11.18 -3.64 -4.87
C GLY A 111 -12.41 -3.20 -4.07
N PRO A 112 -12.69 -3.78 -2.90
CA PRO A 112 -11.79 -4.59 -2.08
C PRO A 112 -11.62 -6.00 -2.67
N PHE A 113 -10.38 -6.39 -2.95
CA PHE A 113 -10.04 -7.73 -3.44
C PHE A 113 -9.48 -8.57 -2.30
N GLU A 114 -9.82 -9.85 -2.26
CA GLU A 114 -9.23 -10.77 -1.28
C GLU A 114 -7.79 -11.13 -1.68
N VAL A 115 -6.88 -11.10 -0.72
CA VAL A 115 -5.47 -11.50 -0.85
C VAL A 115 -5.16 -12.59 0.17
N ASP A 116 -4.09 -13.33 -0.06
CA ASP A 116 -3.61 -14.31 0.91
C ASP A 116 -2.90 -13.64 2.11
N ALA A 117 -2.76 -14.41 3.20
CA ALA A 117 -2.09 -13.98 4.43
C ALA A 117 -0.62 -13.55 4.19
N SER A 118 0.06 -14.16 3.22
CA SER A 118 1.46 -13.86 2.93
C SER A 118 1.62 -12.46 2.35
N ARG A 119 0.71 -12.03 1.46
CA ARG A 119 0.69 -10.67 0.90
C ARG A 119 0.36 -9.64 1.97
N TYR A 120 -0.57 -9.93 2.88
CA TYR A 120 -0.83 -9.07 4.03
C TYR A 120 0.42 -8.89 4.90
N ALA A 121 1.10 -10.00 5.23
CA ALA A 121 2.33 -9.97 6.03
C ALA A 121 3.47 -9.18 5.35
N LEU A 122 3.63 -9.31 4.02
CA LEU A 122 4.60 -8.52 3.26
C LEU A 122 4.27 -7.03 3.28
N ALA A 123 2.99 -6.66 3.25
CA ALA A 123 2.58 -5.27 3.40
C ALA A 123 2.87 -4.72 4.81
N CYS A 124 2.70 -5.53 5.87
CA CYS A 124 3.14 -5.14 7.21
C CYS A 124 4.65 -4.88 7.28
N GLN A 125 5.46 -5.74 6.65
CA GLN A 125 6.92 -5.55 6.58
C GLN A 125 7.29 -4.28 5.82
N GLN A 126 6.56 -3.96 4.75
CA GLN A 126 6.78 -2.75 3.98
C GLN A 126 6.42 -1.49 4.78
N VAL A 127 5.32 -1.48 5.54
CA VAL A 127 5.00 -0.39 6.49
C VAL A 127 6.13 -0.19 7.49
N ALA A 128 6.58 -1.26 8.15
CA ALA A 128 7.69 -1.20 9.10
C ALA A 128 8.98 -0.65 8.45
N THR A 129 9.24 -1.01 7.20
CA THR A 129 10.39 -0.50 6.43
C THR A 129 10.29 1.01 6.17
N LEU A 130 9.11 1.49 5.77
CA LEU A 130 8.86 2.92 5.52
C LEU A 130 8.98 3.73 6.82
N GLU A 131 8.45 3.20 7.91
CA GLU A 131 8.38 3.86 9.22
C GLU A 131 9.70 3.80 10.01
N ALA A 132 10.62 2.90 9.64
CA ALA A 132 11.97 2.83 10.22
C ALA A 132 12.83 4.08 9.92
N GLY A 133 12.38 4.98 9.04
CA GLY A 133 13.04 6.27 8.76
C GLY A 133 14.20 6.21 7.75
N GLY A 134 14.56 5.02 7.27
CA GLY A 134 15.60 4.84 6.24
C GLY A 134 15.15 5.13 4.80
N VAL A 135 13.83 5.23 4.56
CA VAL A 135 13.27 5.47 3.23
C VAL A 135 12.99 6.96 3.03
N ARG A 136 13.40 7.48 1.89
CA ARG A 136 13.20 8.88 1.47
C ARG A 136 12.17 8.99 0.35
N PHE A 137 11.56 10.15 0.21
CA PHE A 137 10.62 10.44 -0.88
C PHE A 137 11.31 11.12 -2.06
N ARG A 138 11.01 10.67 -3.28
CA ARG A 138 11.28 11.40 -4.53
C ARG A 138 10.31 10.97 -5.62
N THR A 139 9.64 11.93 -6.26
CA THR A 139 8.64 11.66 -7.32
C THR A 139 9.21 10.86 -8.50
N LEU A 140 10.45 11.14 -8.88
CA LEU A 140 11.17 10.46 -9.95
C LEU A 140 12.26 9.57 -9.35
N ASP A 141 11.96 8.31 -9.07
CA ASP A 141 12.92 7.35 -8.52
C ASP A 141 13.38 6.29 -9.54
N SER A 142 12.78 6.27 -10.74
CA SER A 142 12.87 5.17 -11.70
C SER A 142 14.23 5.00 -12.37
N LEU A 143 15.17 5.93 -12.15
CA LEU A 143 16.53 5.88 -12.67
C LEU A 143 17.46 4.90 -11.92
N GLY A 144 17.02 4.37 -10.77
CA GLY A 144 17.70 3.30 -10.05
C GLY A 144 16.74 2.56 -9.13
N ARG A 145 16.88 1.25 -8.95
CA ARG A 145 16.07 0.45 -7.99
C ARG A 145 16.52 0.71 -6.55
N ASN A 146 16.63 1.97 -6.16
CA ASN A 146 17.07 2.34 -4.82
C ASN A 146 15.88 2.22 -3.86
N ARG A 147 15.85 1.14 -3.06
CA ARG A 147 14.81 0.94 -2.04
C ARG A 147 14.88 1.96 -0.89
N GLU A 148 15.91 2.78 -0.81
CA GLU A 148 16.00 3.88 0.14
C GLU A 148 15.35 5.17 -0.40
N VAL A 149 14.91 5.20 -1.67
CA VAL A 149 14.26 6.35 -2.29
C VAL A 149 13.05 5.89 -3.09
N MET A 150 11.85 6.16 -2.59
CA MET A 150 10.60 5.71 -3.18
C MET A 150 9.64 6.86 -3.47
N HIS A 151 8.87 6.77 -4.55
CA HIS A 151 7.59 7.47 -4.70
C HIS A 151 6.41 6.59 -4.23
N CYS A 152 5.21 7.18 -4.18
CA CYS A 152 3.99 6.53 -3.71
C CYS A 152 3.70 5.15 -4.34
N VAL A 153 3.89 5.01 -5.65
CA VAL A 153 3.63 3.74 -6.34
C VAL A 153 4.61 2.63 -5.94
N HIS A 154 5.91 2.92 -5.78
CA HIS A 154 6.88 1.90 -5.34
C HIS A 154 6.73 1.56 -3.86
N ALA A 155 6.30 2.52 -3.03
CA ALA A 155 5.97 2.23 -1.65
C ALA A 155 4.88 1.15 -1.56
N VAL A 156 3.88 1.19 -2.45
CA VAL A 156 2.84 0.14 -2.57
C VAL A 156 3.39 -1.12 -3.25
N THR A 157 4.05 -1.00 -4.40
CA THR A 157 4.44 -2.20 -5.19
C THR A 157 5.53 -3.03 -4.54
N TYR A 158 6.35 -2.47 -3.64
CA TYR A 158 7.37 -3.23 -2.92
C TYR A 158 6.79 -4.16 -1.85
N ALA A 159 5.52 -3.97 -1.46
CA ALA A 159 4.77 -4.91 -0.62
C ALA A 159 4.35 -6.19 -1.38
N ASP A 160 4.60 -6.30 -2.68
CA ASP A 160 4.17 -7.44 -3.49
C ASP A 160 5.28 -7.91 -4.46
N PRO A 161 5.76 -9.16 -4.36
CA PRO A 161 6.86 -9.64 -5.17
C PRO A 161 6.55 -9.59 -6.67
N ALA A 162 5.29 -9.80 -7.06
CA ALA A 162 4.88 -9.88 -8.46
C ALA A 162 4.94 -8.53 -9.18
N VAL A 163 4.70 -7.44 -8.45
CA VAL A 163 4.76 -6.07 -9.01
C VAL A 163 5.92 -5.24 -8.45
N SER A 164 6.76 -5.78 -7.57
CA SER A 164 7.94 -5.10 -7.01
C SER A 164 8.94 -4.60 -8.05
N ARG A 165 8.94 -5.19 -9.25
CA ARG A 165 9.80 -4.79 -10.38
C ARG A 165 9.12 -3.82 -11.34
N TYR A 166 7.86 -3.46 -11.09
CA TYR A 166 7.13 -2.49 -11.88
C TYR A 166 7.87 -1.16 -11.87
N ARG A 167 8.00 -0.55 -13.06
CA ARG A 167 8.50 0.81 -13.23
C ARG A 167 7.35 1.62 -13.79
N GLN A 168 6.83 2.55 -13.01
CA GLN A 168 5.79 3.43 -13.50
C GLN A 168 6.40 4.47 -14.44
N PRO A 169 5.90 4.61 -15.69
CA PRO A 169 6.30 5.72 -16.54
C PRO A 169 5.92 7.05 -15.87
N VAL A 170 6.81 8.03 -15.90
CA VAL A 170 6.61 9.37 -15.30
C VAL A 170 5.30 10.03 -15.74
N LEU A 171 4.89 9.79 -16.99
CA LEU A 171 3.66 10.34 -17.56
C LEU A 171 2.39 9.59 -17.12
N ARG A 172 2.47 8.43 -16.46
CA ARG A 172 1.33 7.60 -16.05
C ARG A 172 1.12 7.59 -14.54
N VAL A 173 1.02 8.76 -13.90
CA VAL A 173 0.63 8.94 -12.48
C VAL A 173 -0.89 9.13 -12.29
N GLY A 174 -1.39 9.08 -11.05
CA GLY A 174 -2.81 9.25 -10.75
C GLY A 174 -3.66 8.05 -11.18
N GLU A 175 -4.92 8.27 -11.55
CA GLU A 175 -5.88 7.19 -11.81
C GLU A 175 -5.52 6.29 -12.99
N PRO A 176 -5.06 6.78 -14.17
CA PRO A 176 -4.71 5.88 -15.28
C PRO A 176 -3.52 4.98 -14.96
N GLY A 177 -2.54 5.50 -14.21
CA GLY A 177 -1.41 4.71 -13.71
C GLY A 177 -1.86 3.63 -12.74
N THR A 178 -2.72 4.02 -11.81
CA THR A 178 -3.27 3.13 -10.79
C THR A 178 -4.16 2.04 -11.39
N SER A 179 -4.96 2.36 -12.42
CA SER A 179 -5.76 1.38 -13.16
C SER A 179 -4.90 0.29 -13.80
N ASN A 180 -3.79 0.70 -14.44
CA ASN A 180 -2.84 -0.26 -15.02
C ASN A 180 -2.10 -1.07 -13.94
N LEU A 181 -1.87 -0.49 -12.76
CA LEU A 181 -1.31 -1.22 -11.63
C LEU A 181 -2.31 -2.25 -11.08
N ALA A 182 -3.59 -1.90 -10.92
CA ALA A 182 -4.64 -2.83 -10.51
C ALA A 182 -4.73 -4.03 -11.48
N GLU A 183 -4.65 -3.77 -12.79
CA GLU A 183 -4.60 -4.80 -13.81
C GLU A 183 -3.41 -5.74 -13.63
N LYS A 184 -2.24 -5.22 -13.27
CA LYS A 184 -1.05 -6.03 -13.02
C LYS A 184 -1.19 -6.90 -11.79
N TYR A 185 -1.75 -6.40 -10.70
CA TYR A 185 -2.07 -7.22 -9.54
C TYR A 185 -2.99 -8.38 -9.93
N LEU A 186 -4.07 -8.09 -10.66
CA LEU A 186 -5.01 -9.10 -11.15
C LEU A 186 -4.33 -10.14 -12.05
N ARG A 187 -3.62 -9.70 -13.09
CA ARG A 187 -2.96 -10.61 -14.06
C ARG A 187 -1.86 -11.48 -13.45
N ASN A 188 -1.24 -11.04 -12.36
CA ASN A 188 -0.22 -11.82 -11.66
C ASN A 188 -0.78 -12.68 -10.52
N GLY A 189 -2.11 -12.84 -10.43
CA GLY A 189 -2.74 -13.69 -9.43
C GLY A 189 -2.57 -13.18 -8.00
N ALA A 190 -2.54 -11.86 -7.81
CA ALA A 190 -2.47 -11.30 -6.46
C ALA A 190 -3.76 -11.51 -5.65
N PHE A 191 -4.88 -11.74 -6.33
CA PHE A 191 -6.21 -11.84 -5.73
C PHE A 191 -6.73 -13.27 -5.77
N VAL A 192 -7.09 -13.82 -4.60
CA VAL A 192 -7.49 -15.23 -4.42
C VAL A 192 -8.72 -15.59 -5.27
N GLY A 193 -9.69 -14.68 -5.38
CA GLY A 193 -10.89 -14.81 -6.20
C GLY A 193 -10.85 -14.05 -7.53
N GLY A 194 -9.66 -13.67 -8.02
CA GLY A 194 -9.53 -12.83 -9.21
C GLY A 194 -10.12 -11.43 -9.00
N ALA A 195 -11.02 -10.99 -9.88
CA ALA A 195 -11.60 -9.64 -9.83
C ALA A 195 -12.83 -9.50 -8.91
N GLN A 196 -13.17 -10.54 -8.13
CA GLN A 196 -14.30 -10.49 -7.20
C GLN A 196 -14.11 -9.42 -6.11
N THR A 197 -15.09 -8.53 -5.96
CA THR A 197 -15.07 -7.48 -4.93
C THR A 197 -15.85 -7.86 -3.68
N HIS A 198 -15.46 -7.27 -2.55
CA HIS A 198 -16.07 -7.47 -1.24
C HIS A 198 -16.60 -6.13 -0.69
N ASP A 199 -17.69 -5.66 -1.30
CA ASP A 199 -18.17 -4.28 -1.13
C ASP A 199 -18.67 -3.93 0.28
N TRP A 200 -18.92 -4.93 1.14
CA TRP A 200 -19.24 -4.71 2.55
C TRP A 200 -18.14 -3.93 3.30
N LEU A 201 -16.89 -3.98 2.82
CA LEU A 201 -15.78 -3.22 3.38
C LEU A 201 -15.82 -1.72 3.07
N ILE A 202 -16.58 -1.30 2.05
CA ILE A 202 -16.68 0.13 1.69
C ILE A 202 -17.30 0.96 2.82
N PRO A 203 -18.50 0.63 3.34
CA PRO A 203 -19.04 1.32 4.51
C PRO A 203 -18.25 1.02 5.79
N ALA A 204 -17.65 -0.18 5.93
CA ALA A 204 -16.86 -0.53 7.11
C ALA A 204 -15.60 0.34 7.27
N LEU A 205 -15.04 0.83 6.15
CA LEU A 205 -13.91 1.75 6.09
C LEU A 205 -14.33 3.23 5.95
N GLY A 206 -15.64 3.54 6.00
CA GLY A 206 -16.15 4.91 5.85
C GLY A 206 -15.97 5.53 4.45
N LEU A 207 -15.69 4.71 3.43
CA LEU A 207 -15.40 5.18 2.07
C LEU A 207 -16.64 5.67 1.32
N ASP A 208 -17.81 5.22 1.73
CA ASP A 208 -19.11 5.70 1.24
C ASP A 208 -19.29 7.21 1.46
N ARG A 209 -18.81 7.73 2.59
CA ARG A 209 -18.86 9.16 2.94
C ARG A 209 -17.84 9.99 2.18
N ALA A 210 -16.75 9.38 1.71
CA ALA A 210 -15.67 10.06 1.01
C ALA A 210 -15.94 10.28 -0.50
N GLY A 211 -17.03 9.71 -1.04
CA GLY A 211 -17.40 9.88 -2.44
C GLY A 211 -16.44 9.21 -3.42
N VAL A 212 -15.84 8.08 -3.03
CA VAL A 212 -14.89 7.36 -3.91
C VAL A 212 -15.57 6.76 -5.14
N ILE A 213 -14.89 6.82 -6.28
CA ILE A 213 -15.37 6.28 -7.56
C ILE A 213 -14.91 4.82 -7.69
N ARG A 214 -15.85 3.89 -7.88
CA ARG A 214 -15.55 2.47 -8.11
C ARG A 214 -14.98 2.28 -9.51
N ARG A 215 -13.86 1.55 -9.64
CA ARG A 215 -13.20 1.27 -10.92
C ARG A 215 -12.89 -0.20 -11.10
N ALA A 216 -12.82 -0.63 -12.36
CA ALA A 216 -12.37 -1.97 -12.73
C ALA A 216 -10.85 -1.99 -13.00
N PRO A 217 -10.13 -3.10 -12.69
CA PRO A 217 -8.73 -3.24 -13.05
C PRO A 217 -8.51 -3.11 -14.57
N GLY A 218 -7.62 -2.22 -15.00
CA GLY A 218 -7.31 -2.00 -16.42
C GLY A 218 -8.32 -1.14 -17.18
N GLU A 219 -9.33 -0.59 -16.50
CA GLU A 219 -10.25 0.39 -17.07
C GLU A 219 -9.50 1.56 -17.69
N HIS A 220 -9.88 1.94 -18.92
CA HIS A 220 -9.33 3.11 -19.59
C HIS A 220 -9.94 4.38 -18.98
N ILE A 221 -9.10 5.16 -18.30
CA ILE A 221 -9.50 6.43 -17.68
C ILE A 221 -8.85 7.57 -18.48
N PRO A 222 -9.63 8.37 -19.21
CA PRO A 222 -9.08 9.50 -19.95
C PRO A 222 -8.57 10.57 -18.98
N ARG A 223 -7.56 11.33 -19.41
CA ARG A 223 -7.12 12.52 -18.68
C ARG A 223 -7.60 13.78 -19.37
N GLU A 224 -8.20 14.65 -18.58
CA GLU A 224 -8.49 16.02 -18.98
C GLU A 224 -7.30 16.90 -18.66
N TRP A 225 -6.62 17.37 -19.71
CA TRP A 225 -5.55 18.36 -19.60
C TRP A 225 -6.13 19.75 -19.78
N ARG A 226 -5.60 20.73 -19.06
CA ARG A 226 -5.76 22.15 -19.37
C ARG A 226 -4.43 22.73 -19.78
#